data_AF-A0A1R0LKX2-F1
#
_entry.id   AF-A0A1R0LKX2-F1
#
_cell.length_a   1.000
_cell.length_b   1.000
_cell.length_c   1.000
_cell.angle_alpha   90.00
_cell.angle_beta   90.00
_cell.angle_gamma   90.00
#
_symmetry.space_group_name_H-M   'P 1'
#
loop_
_entity.id
_entity.type
_entity.pdbx_description
1 polymer ?
#
loop_
_entity_poly.entity_id
_entity_poly.type
_entity_poly.pdbx_seq_one_letter_code
_entity_poly.pdbx_strand_id
1 'polypeptide(L)'
;MAIHDEERPDSADDDLEIEPWHQSDLLRDLAVLRSVSNAQRRGYKLEALLERMFRQAHYQVVHNPRMARPRQTDFAVISHSHRYLVEAKWERRPAGSKVVDAVRSRLGRLDGTVVALLFTMSGITEQAGEAIVGDRRDGLVLVFDEVDILRALRDPQELDRLLRLKHDELVVHGRVHRGEKEREAEKAARSSGKKAGKLPTSRYRLLNGSGNTVPWFYGAGGFSPGVFCLDLPDVDWVPAAGSGVCLDMPVTAWGQPDLLRLLEALNELGWMGERSQWSIQQHGRNWHGCGADGFAEALRNWEGRTSELEDPHHSEEFVYFEVCDGGFYTVSGSISADETRHVMRCNVSFQLIGIPLDPGSLQQLYRQFDVPSRGYFRPLVERSVTRERFDSRIPLQVLGYVIEPADQRWDGEDWVVGLLAVNPFYGTDLQPPDDLASDIDRTGVIVCNLRSYHPLSKPQERYELWSYERARTSDAHALRIVAEWWESEGGDEQRPAVGRGSGRPQATTPQAAPTA
;
A
#
# COMPACT_ATOMS: atom_id res chain seq x y z
N MET A 1 35.71 15.07 -3.74
CA MET A 1 36.18 15.25 -5.13
C MET A 1 34.97 15.71 -5.92
N ALA A 2 34.98 16.95 -6.39
CA ALA A 2 33.89 17.52 -7.16
C ALA A 2 33.83 16.86 -8.54
N ILE A 3 32.68 16.32 -8.90
CA ILE A 3 32.40 15.75 -10.22
C ILE A 3 31.83 16.90 -11.06
N HIS A 4 32.36 17.05 -12.26
CA HIS A 4 32.03 18.12 -13.21
C HIS A 4 30.54 18.10 -13.58
N ASP A 5 29.91 19.27 -13.49
CA ASP A 5 28.63 19.60 -14.14
C ASP A 5 28.85 19.64 -15.66
N GLU A 6 28.32 18.65 -16.38
CA GLU A 6 28.12 18.72 -17.83
C GLU A 6 26.70 19.17 -18.14
N GLU A 7 26.61 20.22 -18.96
CA GLU A 7 25.38 20.85 -19.43
C GLU A 7 24.45 19.85 -20.14
N ARG A 8 23.20 19.77 -19.66
CA ARG A 8 22.12 19.03 -20.34
C ARG A 8 21.69 19.78 -21.61
N PRO A 9 21.41 19.07 -22.72
CA PRO A 9 20.88 19.70 -23.92
C PRO A 9 19.41 20.12 -23.70
N ASP A 10 19.09 21.33 -24.16
CA ASP A 10 17.75 21.92 -24.24
C ASP A 10 16.73 20.90 -24.77
N SER A 11 15.93 20.32 -23.88
CA SER A 11 14.73 19.60 -24.24
C SER A 11 13.65 20.62 -24.58
N ALA A 12 13.24 20.61 -25.85
CA ALA A 12 12.13 21.39 -26.35
C ALA A 12 10.93 21.34 -25.40
N ASP A 13 10.45 22.52 -25.01
CA ASP A 13 9.17 22.78 -24.36
C ASP A 13 8.04 22.14 -25.18
N ASP A 14 7.72 20.90 -24.86
CA ASP A 14 6.42 20.31 -25.13
C ASP A 14 5.52 20.79 -24.00
N ASP A 15 5.01 22.01 -24.14
CA ASP A 15 3.89 22.59 -23.37
C ASP A 15 2.65 21.73 -23.61
N LEU A 16 2.65 20.52 -23.06
CA LEU A 16 1.44 19.81 -22.71
C LEU A 16 0.84 20.62 -21.57
N GLU A 17 -0.06 21.55 -21.90
CA GLU A 17 -1.06 22.03 -20.95
C GLU A 17 -1.82 20.80 -20.45
N ILE A 18 -1.33 20.21 -19.37
CA ILE A 18 -1.95 19.14 -18.62
C ILE A 18 -3.25 19.76 -18.07
N GLU A 19 -4.35 19.64 -18.81
CA GLU A 19 -5.68 19.94 -18.28
C GLU A 19 -5.81 19.27 -16.91
N PRO A 20 -6.32 19.91 -15.86
CA PRO A 20 -6.37 19.28 -14.53
C PRO A 20 -7.30 18.06 -14.52
N TRP A 21 -6.73 16.86 -14.70
CA TRP A 21 -7.35 15.53 -14.79
C TRP A 21 -8.12 15.08 -13.52
N HIS A 22 -8.45 16.00 -12.61
CA HIS A 22 -8.95 15.68 -11.26
C HIS A 22 -10.31 16.29 -10.86
N GLN A 23 -11.01 16.98 -11.75
CA GLN A 23 -12.37 17.43 -11.42
C GLN A 23 -13.42 16.47 -11.99
N SER A 24 -13.84 15.51 -11.17
CA SER A 24 -15.03 14.69 -11.41
C SER A 24 -16.18 15.57 -11.92
N ASP A 25 -16.81 15.18 -13.03
CA ASP A 25 -17.96 15.91 -13.59
C ASP A 25 -19.09 16.05 -12.57
N LEU A 26 -19.22 15.09 -11.64
CA LEU A 26 -20.18 15.17 -10.54
C LEU A 26 -19.86 16.31 -9.56
N LEU A 27 -18.58 16.59 -9.30
CA LEU A 27 -18.15 17.72 -8.47
C LEU A 27 -18.42 19.06 -9.17
N ARG A 28 -18.18 19.14 -10.48
CA ARG A 28 -18.52 20.32 -11.30
C ARG A 28 -20.03 20.58 -11.24
N ASP A 29 -20.84 19.54 -11.40
CA ASP A 29 -22.29 19.63 -11.27
C ASP A 29 -22.70 20.13 -9.88
N LEU A 30 -22.11 19.59 -8.81
CA LEU A 30 -22.39 20.07 -7.44
C LEU A 30 -22.09 21.57 -7.28
N ALA A 31 -20.96 22.05 -7.84
CA ALA A 31 -20.61 23.46 -7.83
C ALA A 31 -21.66 24.32 -8.54
N VAL A 32 -22.17 23.86 -9.69
CA VAL A 32 -23.29 24.50 -10.39
C VAL A 32 -24.56 24.48 -9.53
N LEU A 33 -24.87 23.36 -8.87
CA LEU A 33 -26.05 23.26 -7.99
C LEU A 33 -26.00 24.26 -6.83
N ARG A 34 -24.83 24.53 -6.25
CA ARG A 34 -24.66 25.51 -5.16
C ARG A 34 -25.11 26.92 -5.56
N SER A 35 -25.01 27.27 -6.85
CA SER A 35 -25.45 28.57 -7.38
C SER A 35 -26.97 28.69 -7.59
N VAL A 36 -27.73 27.58 -7.48
CA VAL A 36 -29.19 27.59 -7.70
C VAL A 36 -29.89 28.21 -6.50
N SER A 37 -30.55 29.36 -6.70
CA SER A 37 -31.25 30.12 -5.64
C SER A 37 -32.53 29.43 -5.14
N ASN A 38 -33.31 28.81 -6.03
CA ASN A 38 -34.54 28.11 -5.69
C ASN A 38 -34.24 26.80 -4.94
N ALA A 39 -34.60 26.75 -3.66
CA ALA A 39 -34.31 25.62 -2.77
C ALA A 39 -34.95 24.31 -3.22
N GLN A 40 -36.21 24.34 -3.67
CA GLN A 40 -36.92 23.14 -4.14
C GLN A 40 -36.26 22.58 -5.40
N ARG A 41 -35.95 23.45 -6.37
CA ARG A 41 -35.24 23.05 -7.59
C ARG A 41 -33.85 22.49 -7.29
N ARG A 42 -33.16 23.06 -6.30
CA ARG A 42 -31.85 22.59 -5.85
C ARG A 42 -31.93 21.19 -5.21
N GLY A 43 -32.97 20.92 -4.41
CA GLY A 43 -33.24 19.58 -3.87
C GLY A 43 -33.41 18.53 -4.97
N TYR A 44 -34.31 18.76 -5.93
CA TYR A 44 -34.51 17.81 -7.04
C TYR A 44 -33.26 17.60 -7.89
N LYS A 45 -32.46 18.64 -8.10
CA LYS A 45 -31.19 18.48 -8.82
C LYS A 45 -30.19 17.65 -8.02
N LEU A 46 -30.17 17.77 -6.69
CA LEU A 46 -29.30 16.95 -5.84
C LEU A 46 -29.70 15.48 -5.89
N GLU A 47 -31.01 15.20 -5.85
CA GLU A 47 -31.50 13.83 -6.05
C GLU A 47 -30.97 13.25 -7.37
N ALA A 48 -31.13 13.97 -8.48
CA ALA A 48 -30.63 13.53 -9.79
C ALA A 48 -29.10 13.35 -9.83
N LEU A 49 -28.35 14.21 -9.13
CA LEU A 49 -26.89 14.09 -9.01
C LEU A 49 -26.50 12.82 -8.23
N LEU A 50 -27.15 12.57 -7.10
CA LEU A 50 -26.92 11.37 -6.29
C LEU A 50 -27.30 10.11 -7.04
N GLU A 51 -28.39 10.11 -7.81
CA GLU A 51 -28.72 8.96 -8.66
C GLU A 51 -27.62 8.66 -9.69
N ARG A 52 -27.03 9.69 -10.31
CA ARG A 52 -25.90 9.51 -11.23
C ARG A 52 -24.68 8.95 -10.52
N MET A 53 -24.38 9.45 -9.33
CA MET A 53 -23.30 8.93 -8.48
C MET A 53 -23.50 7.44 -8.19
N PHE A 54 -24.67 7.02 -7.72
CA PHE A 54 -24.98 5.60 -7.47
C PHE A 54 -24.85 4.75 -8.75
N ARG A 55 -25.31 5.24 -9.91
CA ARG A 55 -25.15 4.53 -11.19
C ARG A 55 -23.69 4.38 -11.60
N GLN A 56 -22.85 5.41 -11.38
CA GLN A 56 -21.41 5.34 -11.64
C GLN A 56 -20.70 4.37 -10.68
N ALA A 57 -21.22 4.22 -9.46
CA ALA A 57 -20.83 3.19 -8.51
C ALA A 57 -21.46 1.80 -8.81
N HIS A 58 -22.02 1.59 -10.00
CA HIS A 58 -22.64 0.33 -10.45
C HIS A 58 -23.85 -0.17 -9.65
N TYR A 59 -24.54 0.72 -8.93
CA TYR A 59 -25.81 0.37 -8.29
C TYR A 59 -26.99 0.50 -9.26
N GLN A 60 -28.01 -0.33 -9.05
CA GLN A 60 -29.29 -0.16 -9.71
C GLN A 60 -30.12 0.89 -8.97
N VAL A 61 -30.52 1.95 -9.68
CA VAL A 61 -31.31 3.06 -9.12
C VAL A 61 -32.74 3.00 -9.64
N VAL A 62 -33.71 3.04 -8.72
CA VAL A 62 -35.15 3.08 -9.01
C VAL A 62 -35.71 4.40 -8.51
N HIS A 63 -35.99 5.32 -9.43
CA HIS A 63 -36.59 6.62 -9.12
C HIS A 63 -38.04 6.46 -8.64
N ASN A 64 -38.44 7.22 -7.63
CA ASN A 64 -39.80 7.24 -7.06
C ASN A 64 -40.41 5.84 -6.86
N PRO A 65 -39.77 4.99 -6.03
CA PRO A 65 -40.21 3.63 -5.85
C PRO A 65 -41.54 3.57 -5.09
N ARG A 66 -42.45 2.71 -5.53
CA ARG A 66 -43.79 2.55 -4.90
C ARG A 66 -43.78 1.79 -3.58
N MET A 67 -42.61 1.43 -3.07
CA MET A 67 -42.44 0.54 -1.93
C MET A 67 -42.86 1.16 -0.59
N ALA A 68 -42.87 2.49 -0.45
CA ALA A 68 -43.17 3.19 0.81
C ALA A 68 -44.47 4.04 0.79
N ARG A 69 -45.52 3.61 0.08
CA ARG A 69 -46.80 4.34 0.01
C ARG A 69 -47.38 4.64 1.41
N PRO A 70 -48.12 5.76 1.59
CA PRO A 70 -48.55 6.73 0.59
C PRO A 70 -47.61 7.95 0.40
N ARG A 71 -46.47 8.04 1.10
CA ARG A 71 -45.54 9.18 0.98
C ARG A 71 -44.45 8.88 -0.05
N GLN A 72 -44.14 9.85 -0.90
CA GLN A 72 -43.04 9.73 -1.87
C GLN A 72 -41.69 9.66 -1.13
N THR A 73 -40.84 8.78 -1.64
CA THR A 73 -39.40 8.69 -1.35
C THR A 73 -38.66 9.07 -2.61
N ASP A 74 -37.50 9.68 -2.48
CA ASP A 74 -36.80 10.28 -3.62
C ASP A 74 -36.40 9.18 -4.61
N PHE A 75 -35.63 8.18 -4.15
CA PHE A 75 -35.33 6.98 -4.93
C PHE A 75 -34.94 5.78 -4.03
N ALA A 76 -34.91 4.60 -4.62
CA ALA A 76 -34.33 3.40 -4.01
C ALA A 76 -33.08 2.96 -4.78
N VAL A 77 -32.16 2.34 -4.06
CA VAL A 77 -30.93 1.81 -4.61
C VAL A 77 -30.86 0.31 -4.28
N ILE A 78 -30.49 -0.50 -5.26
CA ILE A 78 -30.38 -1.95 -5.13
C ILE A 78 -28.95 -2.35 -5.46
N SER A 79 -28.33 -3.08 -4.54
CA SER A 79 -27.08 -3.81 -4.76
C SER A 79 -27.37 -5.32 -4.77
N HIS A 80 -26.34 -6.13 -5.05
CA HIS A 80 -26.47 -7.59 -5.09
C HIS A 80 -27.05 -8.20 -3.79
N SER A 81 -26.76 -7.60 -2.64
CA SER A 81 -27.15 -8.13 -1.32
C SER A 81 -27.96 -7.15 -0.47
N HIS A 82 -28.08 -5.88 -0.89
CA HIS A 82 -28.70 -4.84 -0.06
C HIS A 82 -29.73 -4.02 -0.85
N ARG A 83 -30.71 -3.52 -0.11
CA ARG A 83 -31.71 -2.57 -0.61
C ARG A 83 -31.67 -1.34 0.25
N TYR A 84 -31.56 -0.18 -0.40
CA TYR A 84 -31.46 1.09 0.27
C TYR A 84 -32.62 1.99 -0.11
N LEU A 85 -33.19 2.66 0.90
CA LEU A 85 -34.15 3.74 0.73
C LEU A 85 -33.42 5.07 0.83
N VAL A 86 -33.41 5.89 -0.22
CA VAL A 86 -32.65 7.15 -0.22
C VAL A 86 -33.56 8.35 -0.01
N GLU A 87 -33.15 9.21 0.92
CA GLU A 87 -33.74 10.54 1.15
C GLU A 87 -32.63 11.59 1.04
N ALA A 88 -32.83 12.58 0.18
CA ALA A 88 -31.92 13.70 0.00
C ALA A 88 -32.53 14.99 0.55
N LYS A 89 -31.70 15.80 1.23
CA LYS A 89 -32.09 17.08 1.81
C LYS A 89 -31.04 18.15 1.53
N TRP A 90 -31.49 19.24 0.92
CA TRP A 90 -30.70 20.47 0.77
C TRP A 90 -31.38 21.65 1.43
N GLU A 91 -31.37 21.64 2.76
CA GLU A 91 -31.92 22.70 3.59
C GLU A 91 -30.81 23.63 4.09
N ARG A 92 -31.16 24.74 4.74
CA ARG A 92 -30.18 25.63 5.40
C ARG A 92 -29.83 25.18 6.81
N ARG A 93 -30.68 24.36 7.43
CA ARG A 93 -30.54 23.91 8.81
C ARG A 93 -30.27 22.40 8.80
N PRO A 94 -29.51 21.88 9.78
CA PRO A 94 -29.33 20.45 9.94
C PRO A 94 -30.67 19.73 10.13
N ALA A 95 -30.78 18.51 9.61
CA ALA A 95 -31.98 17.71 9.76
C ALA A 95 -32.18 17.30 11.22
N GLY A 96 -33.38 17.55 11.76
CA GLY A 96 -33.76 17.19 13.14
C GLY A 96 -34.45 15.83 13.23
N SER A 97 -34.80 15.40 14.46
CA SER A 97 -35.40 14.09 14.73
C SER A 97 -36.68 13.83 13.94
N LYS A 98 -37.50 14.86 13.67
CA LYS A 98 -38.71 14.73 12.82
C LYS A 98 -38.42 14.18 11.42
N VAL A 99 -37.27 14.51 10.84
CA VAL A 99 -36.85 13.99 9.52
C VAL A 99 -36.50 12.51 9.66
N VAL A 100 -35.75 12.14 10.70
CA VAL A 100 -35.40 10.75 11.02
C VAL A 100 -36.66 9.91 11.25
N ASP A 101 -37.61 10.39 12.06
CA ASP A 101 -38.88 9.72 12.34
C ASP A 101 -39.69 9.49 11.07
N ALA A 102 -39.69 10.47 10.16
CA ALA A 102 -40.36 10.35 8.87
C ALA A 102 -39.70 9.26 7.99
N VAL A 103 -38.37 9.18 7.98
CA VAL A 103 -37.63 8.13 7.28
C VAL A 103 -37.89 6.75 7.91
N ARG A 104 -37.84 6.63 9.24
CA ARG A 104 -38.13 5.38 9.96
C ARG A 104 -39.56 4.90 9.78
N SER A 105 -40.53 5.81 9.83
CA SER A 105 -41.93 5.49 9.58
C SER A 105 -42.14 4.86 8.19
N ARG A 106 -41.28 5.20 7.21
CA ARG A 106 -41.25 4.55 5.90
C ARG A 106 -40.54 3.19 5.95
N LEU A 107 -39.39 3.09 6.63
CA LEU A 107 -38.67 1.82 6.82
C LEU A 107 -39.54 0.77 7.50
N GLY A 108 -40.32 1.12 8.51
CA GLY A 108 -41.20 0.19 9.24
C GLY A 108 -42.33 -0.42 8.39
N ARG A 109 -42.47 -0.01 7.11
CA ARG A 109 -43.40 -0.60 6.13
C ARG A 109 -42.70 -1.51 5.12
N LEU A 110 -41.37 -1.55 5.15
CA LEU A 110 -40.52 -2.33 4.27
C LEU A 110 -40.03 -3.58 5.00
N ASP A 111 -39.37 -4.47 4.27
CA ASP A 111 -38.67 -5.60 4.87
C ASP A 111 -37.55 -5.11 5.79
N GLY A 112 -37.29 -5.84 6.87
CA GLY A 112 -36.32 -5.48 7.91
C GLY A 112 -34.87 -5.41 7.41
N THR A 113 -34.61 -5.90 6.19
CA THR A 113 -33.29 -5.82 5.54
C THR A 113 -33.05 -4.50 4.79
N VAL A 114 -34.05 -3.62 4.68
CA VAL A 114 -33.89 -2.33 3.98
C VAL A 114 -33.24 -1.30 4.90
N VAL A 115 -32.18 -0.66 4.42
CA VAL A 115 -31.44 0.39 5.15
C VAL A 115 -31.77 1.74 4.54
N ALA A 116 -32.08 2.77 5.36
CA ALA A 116 -32.25 4.11 4.84
C ALA A 116 -30.91 4.86 4.73
N LEU A 117 -30.74 5.63 3.67
CA LEU A 117 -29.64 6.55 3.46
C LEU A 117 -30.18 7.98 3.46
N LEU A 118 -29.76 8.79 4.42
CA LEU A 118 -30.12 10.19 4.54
C LEU A 118 -28.95 11.06 4.09
N PHE A 119 -29.04 11.61 2.89
CA PHE A 119 -28.07 12.56 2.35
C PHE A 119 -28.47 13.99 2.73
N THR A 120 -27.57 14.74 3.35
CA THR A 120 -27.85 16.09 3.84
C THR A 120 -26.67 17.02 3.66
N MET A 121 -26.88 18.14 2.94
CA MET A 121 -25.84 19.16 2.74
C MET A 121 -25.57 20.01 4.00
N SER A 122 -26.36 19.86 5.06
CA SER A 122 -26.19 20.62 6.32
C SER A 122 -26.04 19.71 7.54
N GLY A 123 -25.82 18.41 7.33
CA GLY A 123 -25.71 17.44 8.41
C GLY A 123 -27.02 17.20 9.16
N ILE A 124 -26.89 16.70 10.40
CA ILE A 124 -27.99 16.40 11.32
C ILE A 124 -27.77 17.08 12.68
N THR A 125 -28.83 17.30 13.44
CA THR A 125 -28.70 17.75 14.84
C THR A 125 -28.21 16.63 15.76
N GLU A 126 -27.68 16.98 16.94
CA GLU A 126 -27.31 15.97 17.95
C GLU A 126 -28.48 15.10 18.37
N GLN A 127 -29.64 15.70 18.62
CA GLN A 127 -30.89 14.98 18.96
C GLN A 127 -31.31 14.00 17.86
N ALA A 128 -31.09 14.32 16.59
CA ALA A 128 -31.35 13.40 15.49
C ALA A 128 -30.35 12.24 15.51
N GLY A 129 -29.08 12.50 15.83
CA GLY A 129 -28.05 11.47 16.00
C GLY A 129 -28.38 10.51 17.15
N GLU A 130 -28.75 11.04 18.30
CA GLU A 130 -29.20 10.25 19.46
C GLU A 130 -30.42 9.40 19.14
N ALA A 131 -31.42 9.96 18.44
CA ALA A 131 -32.59 9.21 17.99
C ALA A 131 -32.18 8.05 17.05
N ILE A 132 -31.30 8.31 16.07
CA ILE A 132 -30.80 7.26 15.15
C ILE A 132 -30.14 6.12 15.95
N VAL A 133 -29.28 6.43 16.92
CA VAL A 133 -28.64 5.40 17.76
C VAL A 133 -29.67 4.67 18.62
N GLY A 134 -30.57 5.41 19.28
CA GLY A 134 -31.54 4.89 20.23
C GLY A 134 -32.48 3.86 19.63
N ASP A 135 -33.07 4.17 18.47
CA ASP A 135 -34.07 3.30 17.85
C ASP A 135 -33.50 2.52 16.64
N ARG A 136 -32.20 2.20 16.64
CA ARG A 136 -31.55 1.43 15.56
C ARG A 136 -32.19 0.06 15.30
N ARG A 137 -32.93 -0.49 16.28
CA ARG A 137 -33.70 -1.73 16.15
C ARG A 137 -34.97 -1.56 15.29
N ASP A 138 -35.48 -0.36 15.17
CA ASP A 138 -36.69 -0.03 14.41
C ASP A 138 -36.38 0.37 12.95
N GLY A 139 -35.11 0.28 12.56
CA GLY A 139 -34.63 0.59 11.22
C GLY A 139 -33.30 1.33 11.25
N LEU A 140 -32.38 0.88 10.40
CA LEU A 140 -31.06 1.49 10.22
C LEU A 140 -31.17 2.72 9.31
N VAL A 141 -30.64 3.85 9.78
CA VAL A 141 -30.56 5.11 9.03
C VAL A 141 -29.10 5.54 9.00
N LEU A 142 -28.46 5.40 7.84
CA LEU A 142 -27.10 5.86 7.61
C LEU A 142 -27.13 7.30 7.10
N VAL A 143 -26.30 8.17 7.67
CA VAL A 143 -26.31 9.60 7.35
C VAL A 143 -25.07 9.94 6.54
N PHE A 144 -25.27 10.65 5.43
CA PHE A 144 -24.22 11.18 4.56
C PHE A 144 -24.28 12.70 4.59
N ASP A 145 -23.28 13.34 5.21
CA ASP A 145 -23.17 14.79 5.24
C ASP A 145 -22.46 15.35 4.00
N GLU A 146 -22.18 16.65 3.98
CA GLU A 146 -21.52 17.31 2.85
C GLU A 146 -20.12 16.73 2.57
N VAL A 147 -19.37 16.35 3.61
CA VAL A 147 -18.03 15.77 3.44
C VAL A 147 -18.12 14.39 2.80
N ASP A 148 -19.06 13.56 3.28
CA ASP A 148 -19.32 12.25 2.68
C ASP A 148 -19.77 12.36 1.22
N ILE A 149 -20.66 13.31 0.93
CA ILE A 149 -21.16 13.58 -0.42
C ILE A 149 -20.02 13.99 -1.34
N LEU A 150 -19.18 14.95 -0.93
CA LEU A 150 -18.04 15.39 -1.73
C LEU A 150 -17.08 14.24 -2.04
N ARG A 151 -16.84 13.36 -1.06
CA ARG A 151 -16.00 12.18 -1.23
C ARG A 151 -16.58 11.20 -2.24
N ALA A 152 -17.86 10.85 -2.09
CA ALA A 152 -18.56 9.94 -3.00
C ALA A 152 -18.76 10.51 -4.42
N LEU A 153 -18.86 11.84 -4.57
CA LEU A 153 -18.92 12.49 -5.89
C LEU A 153 -17.53 12.58 -6.55
N ARG A 154 -16.46 12.69 -5.76
CA ARG A 154 -15.08 12.67 -6.27
C ARG A 154 -14.74 11.29 -6.83
N ASP A 155 -15.05 10.25 -6.06
CA ASP A 155 -14.86 8.86 -6.44
C ASP A 155 -16.11 8.04 -6.06
N PRO A 156 -17.00 7.75 -7.02
CA PRO A 156 -18.18 6.93 -6.77
C PRO A 156 -17.88 5.53 -6.23
N GLN A 157 -16.70 4.97 -6.48
CA GLN A 157 -16.36 3.63 -5.99
C GLN A 157 -16.15 3.60 -4.46
N GLU A 158 -15.88 4.74 -3.82
CA GLU A 158 -15.79 4.86 -2.36
C GLU A 158 -17.13 4.66 -1.64
N LEU A 159 -18.24 4.62 -2.37
CA LEU A 159 -19.58 4.52 -1.78
C LEU A 159 -19.80 3.22 -1.01
N ASP A 160 -19.27 2.09 -1.51
CA ASP A 160 -19.35 0.78 -0.84
C ASP A 160 -18.65 0.81 0.52
N ARG A 161 -17.49 1.46 0.58
CA ARG A 161 -16.74 1.66 1.81
C ARG A 161 -17.49 2.56 2.77
N LEU A 162 -17.98 3.72 2.30
CA LEU A 162 -18.73 4.64 3.16
C LEU A 162 -20.00 3.99 3.73
N LEU A 163 -20.71 3.19 2.93
CA LEU A 163 -21.88 2.45 3.38
C LEU A 163 -21.52 1.44 4.48
N ARG A 164 -20.46 0.63 4.28
CA ARG A 164 -19.98 -0.34 5.28
C ARG A 164 -19.52 0.35 6.56
N LEU A 165 -18.67 1.36 6.44
CA LEU A 165 -18.15 2.13 7.58
C LEU A 165 -19.30 2.71 8.41
N LYS A 166 -20.25 3.40 7.77
CA LYS A 166 -21.41 3.99 8.46
C LYS A 166 -22.32 2.93 9.07
N HIS A 167 -22.47 1.79 8.40
CA HIS A 167 -23.22 0.66 8.91
C HIS A 167 -22.56 0.09 10.19
N ASP A 168 -21.26 -0.21 10.15
CA ASP A 168 -20.54 -0.79 11.28
C ASP A 168 -20.42 0.17 12.45
N GLU A 169 -20.21 1.46 12.18
CA GLU A 169 -20.25 2.51 13.20
C GLU A 169 -21.60 2.54 13.93
N LEU A 170 -22.71 2.39 13.21
CA LEU A 170 -24.04 2.37 13.81
C LEU A 170 -24.35 1.04 14.52
N VAL A 171 -24.01 -0.08 13.91
CA VAL A 171 -24.41 -1.43 14.36
C VAL A 171 -23.46 -1.98 15.42
N VAL A 172 -22.15 -1.88 15.19
CA VAL A 172 -21.11 -2.40 16.08
C VAL A 172 -20.77 -1.38 17.16
N HIS A 173 -20.55 -0.12 16.79
CA HIS A 173 -20.08 0.91 17.72
C HIS A 173 -21.21 1.75 18.34
N GLY A 174 -22.44 1.63 17.85
CA GLY A 174 -23.59 2.31 18.41
C GLY A 174 -23.52 3.83 18.29
N ARG A 175 -22.92 4.37 17.22
CA ARG A 175 -22.79 5.82 17.00
C ARG A 175 -23.05 6.19 15.55
N VAL A 176 -23.56 7.40 15.32
CA VAL A 176 -23.71 7.92 13.96
C VAL A 176 -22.38 8.49 13.50
N HIS A 177 -21.87 7.92 12.42
CA HIS A 177 -20.70 8.45 11.74
C HIS A 177 -21.04 9.76 11.01
N ARG A 178 -20.28 10.83 11.29
CA ARG A 178 -20.35 12.14 10.61
C ARG A 178 -18.97 12.46 10.04
N GLY A 179 -18.89 12.78 8.75
CA GLY A 179 -17.62 12.98 8.04
C GLY A 179 -16.75 14.09 8.65
N GLU A 180 -17.35 15.17 9.16
CA GLU A 180 -16.61 16.23 9.86
C GLU A 180 -16.03 15.77 11.20
N LYS A 181 -16.83 15.06 12.01
CA LYS A 181 -16.38 14.53 13.30
C LYS A 181 -15.37 13.41 13.13
N GLU A 182 -15.36 12.65 12.03
CA GLU A 182 -14.28 11.73 11.72
C GLU A 182 -13.01 12.47 11.34
N ARG A 183 -13.05 13.56 10.56
CA ARG A 183 -11.83 14.35 10.32
C ARG A 183 -11.23 14.89 11.63
N GLU A 184 -12.08 15.28 12.57
CA GLU A 184 -11.68 15.70 13.91
C GLU A 184 -11.28 14.54 14.82
N ALA A 185 -11.96 13.40 14.75
CA ALA A 185 -11.70 12.20 15.55
C ALA A 185 -10.54 11.37 15.01
N GLU A 186 -10.23 11.41 13.72
CA GLU A 186 -8.99 10.93 13.12
C GLU A 186 -7.86 11.84 13.54
N LYS A 187 -8.02 13.17 13.47
CA LYS A 187 -7.03 14.09 14.04
C LYS A 187 -6.83 13.82 15.55
N ALA A 188 -7.91 13.60 16.28
CA ALA A 188 -7.87 13.31 17.70
C ALA A 188 -7.33 11.90 17.98
N ALA A 189 -7.61 10.88 17.17
CA ALA A 189 -7.10 9.51 17.32
C ALA A 189 -5.63 9.41 16.90
N ARG A 190 -5.22 10.16 15.87
CA ARG A 190 -3.82 10.45 15.55
C ARG A 190 -3.12 11.11 16.74
N SER A 191 -3.83 11.94 17.52
CA SER A 191 -3.29 12.55 18.74
C SER A 191 -3.42 11.68 20.00
N SER A 192 -4.40 10.77 20.06
CA SER A 192 -4.77 10.03 21.27
C SER A 192 -4.04 8.71 21.43
N GLY A 193 -2.96 8.51 20.69
CA GLY A 193 -1.92 7.53 21.02
C GLY A 193 -2.43 6.17 21.47
N LYS A 194 -3.41 5.58 20.78
CA LYS A 194 -3.52 4.13 20.82
C LYS A 194 -2.15 3.67 20.35
N LYS A 195 -1.37 3.05 21.25
CA LYS A 195 -0.01 2.60 20.94
C LYS A 195 -0.13 1.72 19.70
N ALA A 196 0.22 2.29 18.54
CA ALA A 196 0.38 1.53 17.33
C ALA A 196 1.19 0.28 17.70
N GLY A 197 0.72 -0.89 17.27
CA GLY A 197 1.48 -2.11 17.44
C GLY A 197 2.89 -1.84 16.93
N LYS A 198 3.91 -2.16 17.73
CA LYS A 198 5.29 -1.91 17.32
C LYS A 198 5.54 -2.78 16.06
N LEU A 199 5.78 -2.13 14.92
CA LEU A 199 6.19 -2.83 13.71
C LEU A 199 7.50 -3.59 13.98
N PRO A 200 7.70 -4.76 13.35
CA PRO A 200 8.90 -5.53 13.56
C PRO A 200 10.12 -4.72 13.13
N THR A 201 11.18 -4.81 13.93
CA THR A 201 12.47 -4.20 13.61
C THR A 201 13.21 -5.11 12.64
N SER A 202 13.85 -4.50 11.64
CA SER A 202 14.69 -5.21 10.68
C SER A 202 15.76 -6.08 11.35
N ARG A 203 15.96 -7.29 10.81
CA ARG A 203 17.13 -8.13 11.07
C ARG A 203 18.41 -7.46 10.57
N TYR A 204 18.28 -6.60 9.57
CA TYR A 204 19.42 -5.96 8.91
C TYR A 204 19.61 -4.53 9.40
N ARG A 205 20.88 -4.11 9.51
CA ARG A 205 21.27 -2.70 9.66
C ARG A 205 22.05 -2.24 8.44
N LEU A 206 21.89 -0.97 8.09
CA LEU A 206 22.57 -0.36 6.95
C LEU A 206 23.71 0.51 7.45
N LEU A 207 24.91 0.29 6.92
CA LEU A 207 26.09 1.09 7.22
C LEU A 207 26.56 1.83 5.96
N ASN A 208 26.82 3.13 6.06
CA ASN A 208 27.47 3.85 4.97
C ASN A 208 28.97 3.54 4.88
N GLY A 209 29.66 4.05 3.86
CA GLY A 209 31.10 3.84 3.67
C GLY A 209 31.99 4.36 4.82
N SER A 210 31.46 5.17 5.74
CA SER A 210 32.15 5.59 6.96
C SER A 210 31.88 4.69 8.17
N GLY A 211 31.09 3.63 8.00
CA GLY A 211 30.69 2.71 9.06
C GLY A 211 29.56 3.21 9.96
N ASN A 212 28.93 4.35 9.62
CA ASN A 212 27.81 4.88 10.40
C ASN A 212 26.50 4.23 9.98
N THR A 213 25.64 3.92 10.97
CA THR A 213 24.28 3.45 10.70
C THR A 213 23.46 4.54 10.01
N VAL A 214 22.77 4.16 8.94
CA VAL A 214 21.84 5.03 8.21
C VAL A 214 20.45 4.38 8.13
N PRO A 215 19.36 5.16 8.10
CA PRO A 215 18.00 4.60 8.07
C PRO A 215 17.62 4.03 6.70
N TRP A 216 18.25 4.53 5.64
CA TRP A 216 18.12 4.08 4.27
C TRP A 216 19.31 4.57 3.45
N PHE A 217 19.48 3.98 2.28
CA PHE A 217 20.37 4.46 1.24
C PHE A 217 19.60 5.22 0.17
N TYR A 218 20.29 6.07 -0.58
CA TYR A 218 19.70 6.77 -1.70
C TYR A 218 20.69 6.96 -2.84
N GLY A 219 20.17 7.17 -4.03
CA GLY A 219 20.94 7.47 -5.23
C GLY A 219 20.08 8.14 -6.28
N ALA A 220 20.70 8.61 -7.36
CA ALA A 220 19.97 9.13 -8.51
C ALA A 220 19.03 8.06 -9.07
N GLY A 221 17.90 8.45 -9.64
CA GLY A 221 17.05 7.52 -10.37
C GLY A 221 15.67 8.04 -10.71
N GLY A 222 14.80 7.13 -11.17
CA GLY A 222 13.41 7.41 -11.52
C GLY A 222 12.46 6.28 -11.12
N PHE A 223 11.25 6.33 -11.66
CA PHE A 223 10.16 5.41 -11.34
C PHE A 223 10.36 4.01 -11.97
N SER A 224 10.28 2.98 -11.14
CA SER A 224 10.51 1.57 -11.43
C SER A 224 9.69 0.71 -10.44
N PRO A 225 9.04 -0.38 -10.89
CA PRO A 225 8.30 -1.28 -10.00
C PRO A 225 9.23 -2.16 -9.12
N GLY A 226 10.55 -1.97 -9.19
CA GLY A 226 11.55 -2.82 -8.54
C GLY A 226 11.77 -2.54 -7.04
N VAL A 227 12.01 -3.61 -6.28
CA VAL A 227 12.56 -3.58 -4.92
C VAL A 227 13.70 -4.58 -4.81
N PHE A 228 14.82 -4.15 -4.24
CA PHE A 228 15.95 -5.05 -3.95
C PHE A 228 15.68 -5.85 -2.68
N CYS A 229 15.88 -7.16 -2.75
CA CYS A 229 15.72 -8.08 -1.64
C CYS A 229 16.98 -8.92 -1.42
N LEU A 230 17.22 -9.31 -0.16
CA LEU A 230 18.38 -10.15 0.19
C LEU A 230 18.03 -11.64 0.11
N ASP A 231 16.76 -11.96 0.30
CA ASP A 231 16.19 -13.31 0.28
C ASP A 231 14.98 -13.31 -0.63
N LEU A 232 14.95 -14.23 -1.60
CA LEU A 232 13.85 -14.38 -2.56
C LEU A 232 13.40 -15.84 -2.55
N PRO A 233 12.33 -16.17 -1.81
CA PRO A 233 11.81 -17.52 -1.73
C PRO A 233 11.40 -18.04 -3.11
N ASP A 234 11.78 -19.29 -3.40
CA ASP A 234 11.35 -19.99 -4.60
C ASP A 234 9.99 -20.65 -4.39
N VAL A 235 8.92 -19.99 -4.79
CA VAL A 235 7.57 -20.53 -4.66
C VAL A 235 7.28 -21.69 -5.63
N ASP A 236 8.14 -21.91 -6.63
CA ASP A 236 8.04 -23.03 -7.57
C ASP A 236 8.73 -24.30 -7.04
N TRP A 237 9.55 -24.17 -6.00
CA TRP A 237 10.32 -25.27 -5.45
C TRP A 237 9.49 -26.14 -4.50
N VAL A 238 8.55 -26.89 -5.06
CA VAL A 238 7.74 -27.88 -4.35
C VAL A 238 8.17 -29.28 -4.78
N PRO A 239 8.37 -30.27 -3.87
CA PRO A 239 8.86 -31.62 -4.18
C PRO A 239 8.08 -32.43 -5.26
N ALA A 240 6.96 -31.91 -5.77
CA ALA A 240 6.08 -32.56 -6.74
C ALA A 240 5.86 -31.74 -8.04
N ALA A 241 6.75 -30.80 -8.39
CA ALA A 241 6.61 -29.94 -9.57
C ALA A 241 5.32 -29.09 -9.57
N GLY A 242 4.95 -28.55 -8.40
CA GLY A 242 3.83 -27.63 -8.28
C GLY A 242 4.23 -26.24 -8.76
N SER A 243 3.32 -25.56 -9.45
CA SER A 243 3.40 -24.12 -9.61
C SER A 243 2.79 -23.46 -8.38
N GLY A 244 3.43 -22.42 -7.85
CA GLY A 244 2.85 -21.62 -6.78
C GLY A 244 1.54 -20.96 -7.21
N VAL A 245 0.93 -20.20 -6.30
CA VAL A 245 -0.24 -19.38 -6.55
C VAL A 245 0.07 -17.93 -6.24
N CYS A 246 -0.55 -17.00 -6.97
CA CYS A 246 -0.57 -15.60 -6.60
C CYS A 246 -1.96 -15.17 -6.13
N LEU A 247 -1.98 -14.23 -5.19
CA LEU A 247 -3.20 -13.57 -4.71
C LEU A 247 -2.96 -12.08 -4.69
N ASP A 248 -3.78 -11.35 -5.45
CA ASP A 248 -3.72 -9.90 -5.51
C ASP A 248 -4.85 -9.30 -4.71
N MET A 249 -4.53 -8.26 -3.96
CA MET A 249 -5.44 -7.59 -3.05
C MET A 249 -5.31 -6.09 -3.28
N PRO A 250 -6.05 -5.51 -4.26
CA PRO A 250 -6.09 -4.06 -4.40
C PRO A 250 -6.77 -3.50 -3.16
N VAL A 251 -5.94 -2.95 -2.26
CA VAL A 251 -6.34 -2.51 -0.93
C VAL A 251 -6.69 -1.03 -0.96
N THR A 252 -7.70 -0.72 -0.18
CA THR A 252 -8.32 0.60 -0.14
C THR A 252 -7.61 1.45 0.93
N ALA A 253 -6.33 1.76 0.71
CA ALA A 253 -5.52 2.64 1.56
C ALA A 253 -5.37 4.00 0.86
N TRP A 254 -6.06 5.05 1.37
CA TRP A 254 -6.19 6.33 0.66
C TRP A 254 -5.24 7.41 1.14
N GLY A 255 -4.51 7.14 2.21
CA GLY A 255 -3.50 8.05 2.70
C GLY A 255 -2.43 7.31 3.50
N GLN A 256 -1.35 8.02 3.80
CA GLN A 256 -0.25 7.48 4.60
C GLN A 256 -0.69 6.78 5.90
N PRO A 257 -1.64 7.31 6.70
CA PRO A 257 -2.10 6.61 7.90
C PRO A 257 -2.76 5.27 7.59
N ASP A 258 -3.51 5.17 6.49
CA ASP A 258 -4.16 3.92 6.08
C ASP A 258 -3.13 2.89 5.63
N LEU A 259 -2.09 3.31 4.92
CA LEU A 259 -0.96 2.46 4.53
C LEU A 259 -0.18 1.97 5.77
N LEU A 260 0.01 2.81 6.77
CA LEU A 260 0.63 2.39 8.04
C LEU A 260 -0.25 1.39 8.81
N ARG A 261 -1.57 1.60 8.84
CA ARG A 261 -2.51 0.63 9.41
C ARG A 261 -2.52 -0.70 8.65
N LEU A 262 -2.27 -0.68 7.34
CA LEU A 262 -2.11 -1.89 6.53
C LEU A 262 -0.91 -2.71 6.98
N LEU A 263 0.24 -2.07 7.22
CA LEU A 263 1.41 -2.74 7.79
C LEU A 263 1.09 -3.29 9.19
N GLU A 264 0.45 -2.50 10.05
CA GLU A 264 0.06 -2.97 11.39
C GLU A 264 -0.86 -4.20 11.32
N ALA A 265 -1.85 -4.20 10.41
CA ALA A 265 -2.74 -5.34 10.21
C ALA A 265 -2.01 -6.58 9.70
N LEU A 266 -1.08 -6.42 8.74
CA LEU A 266 -0.24 -7.52 8.27
C LEU A 266 0.62 -8.10 9.41
N ASN A 267 1.14 -7.25 10.30
CA ASN A 267 1.88 -7.67 11.48
C ASN A 267 1.00 -8.42 12.49
N GLU A 268 -0.18 -7.89 12.81
CA GLU A 268 -1.16 -8.53 13.72
C GLU A 268 -1.62 -9.90 13.22
N LEU A 269 -1.70 -10.06 11.89
CA LEU A 269 -2.03 -11.32 11.24
C LEU A 269 -0.85 -12.30 11.13
N GLY A 270 0.35 -11.90 11.57
CA GLY A 270 1.56 -12.73 11.54
C GLY A 270 2.23 -12.84 10.16
N TRP A 271 1.90 -11.94 9.23
CA TRP A 271 2.49 -11.92 7.88
C TRP A 271 3.79 -11.12 7.79
N MET A 272 4.14 -10.31 8.80
CA MET A 272 5.37 -9.54 8.80
C MET A 272 6.48 -10.24 9.56
N GLY A 273 7.70 -10.08 9.07
CA GLY A 273 8.90 -10.64 9.66
C GLY A 273 9.97 -9.57 9.85
N GLU A 274 11.21 -10.03 10.00
CA GLU A 274 12.37 -9.16 10.19
C GLU A 274 13.18 -9.00 8.89
N ARG A 275 12.75 -9.64 7.78
CA ARG A 275 13.51 -9.72 6.52
C ARG A 275 12.98 -8.79 5.44
N SER A 276 12.16 -7.81 5.78
CA SER A 276 11.60 -6.90 4.78
C SER A 276 12.63 -5.95 4.19
N GLN A 277 12.42 -5.64 2.91
CA GLN A 277 13.10 -4.57 2.20
C GLN A 277 12.08 -3.67 1.54
N TRP A 278 12.46 -2.44 1.24
CA TRP A 278 11.57 -1.50 0.59
C TRP A 278 12.33 -0.54 -0.30
N SER A 279 11.61 0.02 -1.26
CA SER A 279 12.06 1.08 -2.14
C SER A 279 10.99 2.15 -2.23
N ILE A 280 11.38 3.41 -2.08
CA ILE A 280 10.56 4.59 -2.38
C ILE A 280 11.26 5.33 -3.50
N GLN A 281 10.51 5.78 -4.49
CA GLN A 281 11.06 6.26 -5.74
C GLN A 281 10.38 7.55 -6.16
N GLN A 282 11.18 8.52 -6.59
CA GLN A 282 10.71 9.79 -7.13
C GLN A 282 11.62 10.19 -8.29
N HIS A 283 11.14 11.06 -9.16
CA HIS A 283 12.00 11.62 -10.21
C HIS A 283 13.26 12.24 -9.58
N GLY A 284 14.43 11.82 -10.06
CA GLY A 284 15.74 12.29 -9.62
C GLY A 284 16.35 11.49 -8.46
N ARG A 285 15.58 10.75 -7.66
CA ARG A 285 16.12 10.04 -6.49
C ARG A 285 15.29 8.83 -6.06
N ASN A 286 16.00 7.76 -5.71
CA ASN A 286 15.43 6.53 -5.17
C ASN A 286 16.01 6.29 -3.77
N TRP A 287 15.18 5.80 -2.86
CA TRP A 287 15.57 5.42 -1.50
C TRP A 287 15.31 3.94 -1.28
N HIS A 288 16.25 3.25 -0.68
CA HIS A 288 16.19 1.81 -0.41
C HIS A 288 16.50 1.54 1.05
N GLY A 289 15.71 0.70 1.71
CA GLY A 289 15.93 0.38 3.10
C GLY A 289 15.46 -1.02 3.51
N CYS A 290 15.56 -1.29 4.81
CA CYS A 290 15.14 -2.54 5.41
C CYS A 290 14.15 -2.31 6.55
N GLY A 291 13.34 -3.32 6.84
CA GLY A 291 12.38 -3.32 7.93
C GLY A 291 11.10 -2.54 7.67
N ALA A 292 10.03 -3.02 8.32
CA ALA A 292 8.73 -2.36 8.34
C ALA A 292 8.76 -1.02 9.09
N ASP A 293 9.50 -0.97 10.20
CA ASP A 293 9.72 0.24 10.98
C ASP A 293 10.49 1.30 10.19
N GLY A 294 11.56 0.91 9.50
CA GLY A 294 12.32 1.76 8.58
C GLY A 294 11.46 2.29 7.42
N PHE A 295 10.61 1.44 6.83
CA PHE A 295 9.67 1.88 5.78
C PHE A 295 8.66 2.91 6.32
N ALA A 296 8.09 2.64 7.48
CA ALA A 296 7.13 3.55 8.12
C ALA A 296 7.78 4.88 8.54
N GLU A 297 9.02 4.84 9.03
CA GLU A 297 9.82 6.04 9.32
C GLU A 297 10.08 6.84 8.06
N ALA A 298 10.51 6.17 6.97
CA ALA A 298 10.65 6.81 5.68
C ALA A 298 9.33 7.48 5.29
N LEU A 299 8.22 6.76 5.14
CA LEU A 299 6.93 7.38 4.76
C LEU A 299 6.57 8.64 5.57
N ARG A 300 6.84 8.65 6.89
CA ARG A 300 6.63 9.82 7.76
C ARG A 300 7.59 10.97 7.51
N ASN A 301 8.87 10.69 7.28
CA ASN A 301 9.92 11.68 7.08
C ASN A 301 10.13 12.03 5.60
N TRP A 302 9.03 12.22 4.86
CA TRP A 302 9.07 12.49 3.41
C TRP A 302 9.71 13.85 3.09
N GLU A 303 9.35 14.90 3.82
CA GLU A 303 9.94 16.24 3.64
C GLU A 303 11.45 16.20 3.82
N GLY A 304 11.94 15.48 4.84
CA GLY A 304 13.37 15.33 5.08
C GLY A 304 14.08 14.64 3.91
N ARG A 305 13.50 13.57 3.35
CA ARG A 305 14.07 12.87 2.19
C ARG A 305 14.11 13.73 0.93
N THR A 306 13.05 14.51 0.67
CA THR A 306 12.90 15.26 -0.57
C THR A 306 13.47 16.67 -0.49
N SER A 307 13.88 17.15 0.69
CA SER A 307 14.37 18.52 0.91
C SER A 307 15.59 18.92 0.06
N GLU A 308 16.40 17.95 -0.37
CA GLU A 308 17.59 18.17 -1.19
C GLU A 308 17.31 18.10 -2.70
N LEU A 309 16.05 17.88 -3.12
CA LEU A 309 15.69 17.84 -4.53
C LEU A 309 15.33 19.24 -5.02
N GLU A 310 15.91 19.62 -6.16
CA GLU A 310 15.64 20.93 -6.78
C GLU A 310 14.19 21.04 -7.29
N ASP A 311 13.66 19.95 -7.85
CA ASP A 311 12.29 19.86 -8.37
C ASP A 311 11.66 18.50 -8.03
N PRO A 312 11.14 18.31 -6.80
CA PRO A 312 10.50 17.07 -6.41
C PRO A 312 9.18 16.91 -7.15
N HIS A 313 9.02 15.79 -7.86
CA HIS A 313 7.75 15.42 -8.48
C HIS A 313 6.63 15.36 -7.42
N HIS A 314 5.38 15.64 -7.80
CA HIS A 314 4.22 15.68 -6.91
C HIS A 314 3.78 14.30 -6.35
N SER A 315 4.52 13.23 -6.67
CA SER A 315 4.23 11.86 -6.25
C SER A 315 5.48 11.00 -6.12
N GLU A 316 5.44 10.08 -5.17
CA GLU A 316 6.41 9.00 -4.99
C GLU A 316 5.73 7.65 -5.36
N GLU A 317 6.49 6.71 -5.90
CA GLU A 317 6.11 5.29 -5.97
C GLU A 317 6.79 4.54 -4.84
N PHE A 318 6.13 3.52 -4.29
CA PHE A 318 6.71 2.68 -3.26
C PHE A 318 6.47 1.21 -3.54
N VAL A 319 7.44 0.40 -3.12
CA VAL A 319 7.36 -1.05 -3.09
C VAL A 319 7.99 -1.53 -1.79
N TYR A 320 7.20 -2.21 -0.97
CA TYR A 320 7.63 -2.93 0.21
C TYR A 320 7.57 -4.43 -0.09
N PHE A 321 8.59 -5.18 0.32
CA PHE A 321 8.72 -6.62 0.13
C PHE A 321 8.93 -7.29 1.47
N GLU A 322 8.29 -8.45 1.67
CA GLU A 322 8.45 -9.26 2.87
C GLU A 322 8.39 -10.75 2.54
N VAL A 323 9.25 -11.52 3.22
CA VAL A 323 9.22 -12.98 3.18
C VAL A 323 8.23 -13.47 4.21
N CYS A 324 7.34 -14.37 3.81
CA CYS A 324 6.32 -14.94 4.70
C CYS A 324 6.32 -16.47 4.65
N ASP A 325 5.53 -17.09 5.52
CA ASP A 325 5.39 -18.54 5.51
C ASP A 325 4.79 -19.01 4.18
N GLY A 326 5.48 -19.95 3.54
CA GLY A 326 5.11 -20.47 2.23
C GLY A 326 5.35 -19.52 1.06
N GLY A 327 6.04 -18.39 1.20
CA GLY A 327 6.36 -17.54 0.05
C GLY A 327 6.79 -16.12 0.40
N PHE A 328 6.27 -15.15 -0.33
CA PHE A 328 6.53 -13.73 -0.11
C PHE A 328 5.35 -12.87 -0.58
N TYR A 329 5.35 -11.59 -0.23
CA TYR A 329 4.43 -10.62 -0.82
C TYR A 329 5.08 -9.26 -1.00
N THR A 330 4.43 -8.45 -1.84
CA THR A 330 4.76 -7.04 -2.01
C THR A 330 3.57 -6.16 -1.64
N VAL A 331 3.83 -5.02 -1.00
CA VAL A 331 2.89 -3.90 -0.90
C VAL A 331 3.40 -2.78 -1.80
N SER A 332 2.70 -2.48 -2.88
CA SER A 332 3.10 -1.43 -3.83
C SER A 332 2.01 -0.40 -4.03
N GLY A 333 2.39 0.79 -4.51
CA GLY A 333 1.46 1.86 -4.83
C GLY A 333 2.17 3.18 -5.11
N SER A 334 1.38 4.24 -5.21
CA SER A 334 1.88 5.62 -5.32
C SER A 334 1.31 6.47 -4.19
N ILE A 335 2.05 7.50 -3.78
CA ILE A 335 1.67 8.41 -2.70
C ILE A 335 2.01 9.84 -3.10
N SER A 336 1.10 10.80 -2.88
CA SER A 336 1.38 12.21 -3.18
C SER A 336 2.53 12.76 -2.32
N ALA A 337 3.41 13.56 -2.92
CA ALA A 337 4.51 14.24 -2.25
C ALA A 337 4.08 15.62 -1.70
N ASP A 338 2.90 15.66 -1.08
CA ASP A 338 2.31 16.85 -0.46
C ASP A 338 1.71 16.52 0.91
N GLU A 339 1.22 17.53 1.63
CA GLU A 339 0.62 17.36 2.96
C GLU A 339 -0.58 16.40 2.99
N THR A 340 -1.24 16.16 1.85
CA THR A 340 -2.39 15.25 1.79
C THR A 340 -1.95 13.78 1.88
N ARG A 341 -0.72 13.48 1.43
CA ARG A 341 -0.12 12.13 1.38
C ARG A 341 -1.12 11.08 0.89
N HIS A 342 -1.86 11.42 -0.16
CA HIS A 342 -2.91 10.60 -0.74
C HIS A 342 -2.29 9.39 -1.42
N VAL A 343 -2.74 8.19 -1.04
CA VAL A 343 -2.24 6.93 -1.60
C VAL A 343 -3.16 6.48 -2.73
N MET A 344 -2.59 6.08 -3.85
CA MET A 344 -3.29 5.59 -5.03
C MET A 344 -2.75 4.24 -5.46
N ARG A 345 -3.64 3.38 -5.99
CA ARG A 345 -3.29 2.06 -6.55
C ARG A 345 -2.50 1.18 -5.56
N CYS A 346 -2.87 1.21 -4.28
CA CYS A 346 -2.21 0.35 -3.30
C CYS A 346 -2.65 -1.10 -3.51
N ASN A 347 -1.69 -2.01 -3.67
CA ASN A 347 -1.94 -3.43 -3.84
C ASN A 347 -1.06 -4.25 -2.90
N VAL A 348 -1.64 -5.28 -2.29
CA VAL A 348 -0.88 -6.35 -1.63
C VAL A 348 -0.92 -7.57 -2.54
N SER A 349 0.23 -7.98 -3.05
CA SER A 349 0.34 -9.12 -3.98
C SER A 349 1.19 -10.22 -3.35
N PHE A 350 0.55 -11.33 -3.02
CA PHE A 350 1.19 -12.53 -2.49
C PHE A 350 1.61 -13.46 -3.62
N GLN A 351 2.75 -14.12 -3.44
CA GLN A 351 3.11 -15.34 -4.14
C GLN A 351 3.42 -16.42 -3.11
N LEU A 352 2.71 -17.55 -3.20
CA LEU A 352 2.77 -18.63 -2.24
C LEU A 352 3.04 -19.96 -2.95
N ILE A 353 3.66 -20.91 -2.28
CA ILE A 353 3.87 -22.29 -2.77
C ILE A 353 2.56 -23.05 -3.03
N GLY A 354 1.44 -22.55 -2.53
CA GLY A 354 0.12 -23.15 -2.67
C GLY A 354 -0.96 -22.33 -1.96
N ILE A 355 -2.22 -22.79 -2.02
CA ILE A 355 -3.33 -22.16 -1.31
C ILE A 355 -3.26 -22.58 0.16
N PRO A 356 -3.19 -21.63 1.12
CA PRO A 356 -3.25 -21.96 2.55
C PRO A 356 -4.51 -22.75 2.88
N LEU A 357 -4.38 -23.79 3.72
CA LEU A 357 -5.54 -24.60 4.15
C LEU A 357 -6.57 -23.75 4.90
N ASP A 358 -6.09 -22.79 5.70
CA ASP A 358 -6.90 -21.79 6.36
C ASP A 358 -6.67 -20.40 5.71
N PRO A 359 -7.61 -19.91 4.89
CA PRO A 359 -7.51 -18.57 4.30
C PRO A 359 -8.01 -17.47 5.24
N GLY A 360 -8.31 -17.75 6.51
CA GLY A 360 -8.97 -16.84 7.45
C GLY A 360 -8.25 -15.49 7.62
N SER A 361 -6.92 -15.48 7.73
CA SER A 361 -6.14 -14.24 7.86
C SER A 361 -6.22 -13.38 6.59
N LEU A 362 -6.18 -14.00 5.41
CA LEU A 362 -6.36 -13.31 4.13
C LEU A 362 -7.78 -12.76 3.99
N GLN A 363 -8.80 -13.54 4.37
CA GLN A 363 -10.19 -13.07 4.39
C GLN A 363 -10.40 -11.90 5.36
N GLN A 364 -9.73 -11.91 6.51
CA GLN A 364 -9.76 -10.79 7.44
C GLN A 364 -9.16 -9.53 6.81
N LEU A 365 -8.01 -9.65 6.13
CA LEU A 365 -7.39 -8.55 5.40
C LEU A 365 -8.31 -8.00 4.29
N TYR A 366 -8.96 -8.88 3.53
CA TYR A 366 -9.97 -8.51 2.52
C TYR A 366 -11.10 -7.65 3.12
N ARG A 367 -11.64 -8.07 4.27
CA ARG A 367 -12.73 -7.36 4.96
C ARG A 367 -12.25 -6.03 5.54
N GLN A 368 -11.06 -6.00 6.13
CA GLN A 368 -10.52 -4.82 6.80
C GLN A 368 -10.14 -3.69 5.85
N PHE A 369 -9.62 -4.03 4.66
CA PHE A 369 -9.17 -3.06 3.66
C PHE A 369 -10.10 -2.97 2.45
N ASP A 370 -11.34 -3.41 2.63
CA ASP A 370 -12.42 -3.22 1.68
C ASP A 370 -12.09 -3.70 0.26
N VAL A 371 -11.23 -4.71 0.15
CA VAL A 371 -10.78 -5.24 -1.14
C VAL A 371 -12.01 -5.68 -1.94
N PRO A 372 -12.14 -5.26 -3.22
CA PRO A 372 -13.28 -5.62 -4.06
C PRO A 372 -13.62 -7.10 -3.96
N SER A 373 -14.93 -7.39 -3.90
CA SER A 373 -15.57 -8.63 -3.43
C SER A 373 -15.15 -9.96 -4.09
N ARG A 374 -14.16 -9.97 -4.99
CA ARG A 374 -13.71 -11.14 -5.75
C ARG A 374 -12.19 -11.20 -5.86
N GLY A 375 -11.55 -11.63 -4.77
CA GLY A 375 -10.19 -12.13 -4.78
C GLY A 375 -10.11 -13.56 -5.29
N TYR A 376 -9.12 -13.87 -6.11
CA TYR A 376 -8.87 -15.24 -6.56
C TYR A 376 -7.40 -15.58 -6.39
N PHE A 377 -7.13 -16.80 -5.92
CA PHE A 377 -5.83 -17.41 -6.12
C PHE A 377 -5.71 -17.79 -7.59
N ARG A 378 -4.67 -17.27 -8.25
CA ARG A 378 -4.36 -17.63 -9.64
C ARG A 378 -3.15 -18.57 -9.61
N PRO A 379 -3.22 -19.76 -10.24
CA PRO A 379 -2.05 -20.60 -10.38
C PRO A 379 -1.02 -19.88 -11.26
N LEU A 380 0.25 -19.97 -10.86
CA LEU A 380 1.35 -19.50 -11.68
C LEU A 380 1.53 -20.47 -12.86
N VAL A 381 1.49 -19.95 -14.08
CA VAL A 381 1.66 -20.78 -15.30
C VAL A 381 3.11 -20.78 -15.80
N GLU A 382 3.89 -19.82 -15.32
CA GLU A 382 5.31 -19.65 -15.59
C GLU A 382 6.09 -19.79 -14.28
N ARG A 383 7.41 -19.97 -14.38
CA ARG A 383 8.27 -19.89 -13.20
C ARG A 383 8.14 -18.51 -12.58
N SER A 384 7.82 -18.49 -11.30
CA SER A 384 7.74 -17.27 -10.52
C SER A 384 9.10 -16.62 -10.31
N VAL A 385 10.15 -17.44 -10.15
CA VAL A 385 11.51 -16.96 -9.94
C VAL A 385 12.40 -17.35 -11.11
N THR A 386 12.88 -16.36 -11.86
CA THR A 386 13.94 -16.55 -12.85
C THR A 386 15.30 -16.33 -12.18
N ARG A 387 16.32 -17.07 -12.63
CA ARG A 387 17.68 -16.99 -12.10
C ARG A 387 18.68 -17.07 -13.23
N GLU A 388 19.51 -16.06 -13.32
CA GLU A 388 20.51 -15.94 -14.38
C GLU A 388 21.86 -15.51 -13.78
N ARG A 389 22.93 -15.78 -14.52
CA ARG A 389 24.28 -15.30 -14.19
C ARG A 389 24.65 -14.16 -15.12
N PHE A 390 25.45 -13.23 -14.60
CA PHE A 390 26.09 -12.26 -15.48
C PHE A 390 27.18 -12.96 -16.29
N ASP A 391 27.25 -12.65 -17.59
CA ASP A 391 28.22 -13.25 -18.52
C ASP A 391 29.67 -12.83 -18.21
N SER A 392 29.83 -11.63 -17.64
CA SER A 392 31.11 -11.05 -17.28
C SER A 392 31.19 -10.77 -15.78
N ARG A 393 32.42 -10.76 -15.27
CA ARG A 393 32.73 -10.24 -13.94
C ARG A 393 32.68 -8.73 -13.97
N ILE A 394 31.68 -8.15 -13.31
CA ILE A 394 31.48 -6.69 -13.27
C ILE A 394 31.88 -6.21 -11.87
N PRO A 395 32.97 -5.45 -11.72
CA PRO A 395 33.40 -4.96 -10.41
C PRO A 395 32.38 -3.97 -9.83
N LEU A 396 32.19 -4.04 -8.51
CA LEU A 396 31.28 -3.17 -7.78
C LEU A 396 32.04 -2.09 -7.01
N GLN A 397 31.62 -0.84 -7.19
CA GLN A 397 32.02 0.26 -6.31
C GLN A 397 31.12 0.29 -5.08
N VAL A 398 31.61 -0.22 -3.96
CA VAL A 398 30.86 -0.30 -2.70
C VAL A 398 30.70 1.10 -2.09
N LEU A 399 29.44 1.43 -1.76
CA LEU A 399 29.04 2.66 -1.08
C LEU A 399 28.72 2.43 0.40
N GLY A 400 28.41 1.19 0.77
CA GLY A 400 28.02 0.80 2.13
C GLY A 400 27.73 -0.69 2.25
N TYR A 401 27.39 -1.12 3.46
CA TYR A 401 27.14 -2.51 3.81
C TYR A 401 25.73 -2.70 4.35
N VAL A 402 25.17 -3.87 4.05
CA VAL A 402 24.02 -4.41 4.78
C VAL A 402 24.54 -5.49 5.72
N ILE A 403 24.34 -5.30 7.02
CA ILE A 403 24.86 -6.20 8.04
C ILE A 403 23.75 -6.94 8.79
N GLU A 404 24.07 -8.14 9.22
CA GLU A 404 23.36 -8.87 10.26
C GLU A 404 24.10 -8.66 11.59
N PRO A 405 23.50 -7.99 12.59
CA PRO A 405 24.20 -7.64 13.81
C PRO A 405 24.50 -8.85 14.73
N ALA A 406 25.54 -8.71 15.54
CA ALA A 406 26.03 -9.70 16.51
C ALA A 406 24.95 -10.19 17.49
N ASP A 407 24.05 -9.30 17.92
CA ASP A 407 22.99 -9.61 18.89
C ASP A 407 21.93 -10.59 18.33
N GLN A 408 21.93 -10.83 17.02
CA GLN A 408 21.06 -11.77 16.33
C GLN A 408 21.79 -13.05 15.91
N ARG A 409 23.08 -13.18 16.22
CA ARG A 409 23.94 -14.30 15.81
C ARG A 409 24.58 -15.01 16.99
N TRP A 410 24.96 -16.26 16.76
CA TRP A 410 25.56 -17.14 17.79
C TRP A 410 27.07 -16.88 17.98
N ASP A 411 27.73 -16.29 16.98
CA ASP A 411 29.17 -15.99 16.99
C ASP A 411 29.50 -14.62 17.62
N GLY A 412 28.49 -13.79 17.87
CA GLY A 412 28.65 -12.47 18.51
C GLY A 412 29.41 -11.45 17.65
N GLU A 413 29.51 -11.68 16.33
CA GLU A 413 30.14 -10.76 15.38
C GLU A 413 29.09 -10.16 14.43
N ASP A 414 29.31 -8.92 13.99
CA ASP A 414 28.53 -8.32 12.90
C ASP A 414 28.99 -8.91 11.57
N TRP A 415 28.07 -9.40 10.75
CA TRP A 415 28.37 -9.99 9.45
C TRP A 415 27.86 -9.13 8.30
N VAL A 416 28.69 -8.92 7.29
CA VAL A 416 28.28 -8.33 6.03
C VAL A 416 27.52 -9.40 5.24
N VAL A 417 26.23 -9.15 5.01
CA VAL A 417 25.31 -10.04 4.28
C VAL A 417 24.86 -9.44 2.95
N GLY A 418 25.09 -8.14 2.74
CA GLY A 418 24.83 -7.45 1.49
C GLY A 418 25.65 -6.18 1.34
N LEU A 419 25.57 -5.60 0.15
CA LEU A 419 26.29 -4.39 -0.23
C LEU A 419 25.30 -3.35 -0.77
N LEU A 420 25.60 -2.09 -0.53
CA LEU A 420 25.16 -1.01 -1.40
C LEU A 420 26.30 -0.70 -2.37
N ALA A 421 25.99 -0.61 -3.66
CA ALA A 421 26.97 -0.27 -4.67
C ALA A 421 26.42 0.74 -5.69
N VAL A 422 27.32 1.45 -6.35
CA VAL A 422 27.01 2.19 -7.58
C VAL A 422 26.50 1.18 -8.61
N ASN A 423 25.39 1.50 -9.25
CA ASN A 423 24.87 0.66 -10.33
C ASN A 423 25.81 0.76 -11.55
N PRO A 424 26.49 -0.34 -11.96
CA PRO A 424 27.42 -0.28 -13.08
C PRO A 424 26.74 -0.05 -14.44
N PHE A 425 25.42 -0.21 -14.52
CA PHE A 425 24.62 -0.06 -15.75
C PHE A 425 23.97 1.33 -15.89
N TYR A 426 24.03 2.17 -14.86
CA TYR A 426 23.36 3.46 -14.85
C TYR A 426 24.25 4.56 -15.40
N GLY A 427 23.84 5.20 -16.50
CA GLY A 427 24.59 6.28 -17.14
C GLY A 427 25.94 5.85 -17.71
N THR A 428 26.11 4.57 -18.02
CA THR A 428 27.32 4.00 -18.63
C THR A 428 26.96 3.33 -19.96
N ASP A 429 27.98 2.96 -20.74
CA ASP A 429 27.80 2.19 -21.97
C ASP A 429 27.48 0.70 -21.71
N LEU A 430 27.62 0.23 -20.46
CA LEU A 430 27.39 -1.16 -20.10
C LEU A 430 25.89 -1.46 -20.10
N GLN A 431 25.47 -2.38 -20.97
CA GLN A 431 24.06 -2.75 -21.06
C GLN A 431 23.69 -3.78 -20.00
N PRO A 432 22.59 -3.57 -19.24
CA PRO A 432 22.04 -4.60 -18.37
C PRO A 432 21.46 -5.75 -19.21
N PRO A 433 21.33 -6.97 -18.65
CA PRO A 433 20.55 -8.03 -19.29
C PRO A 433 19.14 -7.55 -19.64
N ASP A 434 18.61 -7.95 -20.80
CA ASP A 434 17.32 -7.48 -21.33
C ASP A 434 16.16 -7.64 -20.33
N ASP A 435 16.15 -8.74 -19.58
CA ASP A 435 15.10 -9.04 -18.61
C ASP A 435 15.25 -8.25 -17.30
N LEU A 436 16.42 -7.67 -17.03
CA LEU A 436 16.70 -6.84 -15.87
C LEU A 436 16.67 -5.33 -16.20
N ALA A 437 16.83 -4.98 -17.48
CA ALA A 437 16.98 -3.60 -17.94
C ALA A 437 15.95 -2.65 -17.34
N SER A 438 14.65 -2.99 -17.45
CA SER A 438 13.54 -2.16 -16.96
C SER A 438 13.57 -1.84 -15.46
N ASP A 439 14.31 -2.63 -14.69
CA ASP A 439 14.34 -2.55 -13.25
C ASP A 439 15.54 -1.75 -12.73
N ILE A 440 16.67 -1.82 -13.43
CA ILE A 440 17.95 -1.26 -12.96
C ILE A 440 18.45 -0.09 -13.79
N ASP A 441 18.04 0.09 -15.05
CA ASP A 441 18.46 1.20 -15.90
C ASP A 441 18.06 2.59 -15.35
N ARG A 442 17.10 2.61 -14.42
CA ARG A 442 16.54 3.81 -13.79
C ARG A 442 17.05 4.11 -12.39
N THR A 443 18.03 3.36 -11.86
CA THR A 443 18.59 3.64 -10.53
C THR A 443 20.11 3.69 -10.56
N GLY A 444 20.71 4.74 -10.00
CA GLY A 444 22.15 4.91 -9.88
C GLY A 444 22.78 4.07 -8.77
N VAL A 445 21.96 3.43 -7.92
CA VAL A 445 22.43 2.55 -6.85
C VAL A 445 21.68 1.22 -6.87
N ILE A 446 22.38 0.16 -6.47
CA ILE A 446 21.82 -1.18 -6.31
C ILE A 446 22.13 -1.73 -4.92
N VAL A 447 21.21 -2.54 -4.39
CA VAL A 447 21.46 -3.34 -3.18
C VAL A 447 21.67 -4.78 -3.61
N CYS A 448 22.82 -5.34 -3.20
CA CYS A 448 23.22 -6.70 -3.55
C CYS A 448 23.21 -7.59 -2.30
N ASN A 449 22.67 -8.80 -2.42
CA ASN A 449 22.92 -9.89 -1.49
C ASN A 449 24.34 -10.44 -1.69
N LEU A 450 25.09 -10.69 -0.62
CA LEU A 450 26.36 -11.40 -0.73
C LEU A 450 26.13 -12.90 -0.84
N ARG A 451 26.84 -13.55 -1.75
CA ARG A 451 26.81 -15.00 -1.87
C ARG A 451 27.57 -15.67 -0.73
N SER A 452 28.75 -15.13 -0.41
CA SER A 452 29.57 -15.54 0.71
C SER A 452 29.64 -14.39 1.71
N TYR A 453 29.00 -14.54 2.88
CA TYR A 453 29.07 -13.54 3.94
C TYR A 453 30.48 -13.49 4.54
N HIS A 454 30.86 -12.37 5.13
CA HIS A 454 32.12 -12.25 5.88
C HIS A 454 31.93 -11.33 7.11
N PRO A 455 32.75 -11.47 8.17
CA PRO A 455 32.71 -10.55 9.29
C PRO A 455 32.97 -9.10 8.86
N LEU A 456 32.28 -8.14 9.48
CA LEU A 456 32.50 -6.72 9.26
C LEU A 456 33.93 -6.28 9.62
N SER A 457 34.55 -6.98 10.58
CA SER A 457 35.94 -6.77 11.01
C SER A 457 36.97 -7.19 9.95
N LYS A 458 36.55 -7.90 8.89
CA LYS A 458 37.40 -8.39 7.80
C LYS A 458 36.84 -7.91 6.45
N PRO A 459 36.94 -6.60 6.15
CA PRO A 459 36.46 -6.05 4.89
C PRO A 459 37.24 -6.66 3.71
N GLN A 460 36.56 -6.84 2.59
CA GLN A 460 37.16 -7.42 1.39
C GLN A 460 37.55 -6.33 0.40
N GLU A 461 38.63 -6.55 -0.35
CA GLU A 461 39.17 -5.53 -1.26
C GLU A 461 38.34 -5.38 -2.53
N ARG A 462 37.71 -6.46 -2.99
CA ARG A 462 37.02 -6.50 -4.29
C ARG A 462 35.71 -7.27 -4.20
N TYR A 463 34.68 -6.68 -4.77
CA TYR A 463 33.36 -7.27 -4.96
C TYR A 463 32.97 -7.22 -6.44
N GLU A 464 32.23 -8.22 -6.89
CA GLU A 464 31.76 -8.32 -8.27
C GLU A 464 30.32 -8.82 -8.33
N LEU A 465 29.58 -8.41 -9.37
CA LEU A 465 28.30 -9.03 -9.71
C LEU A 465 28.49 -10.50 -10.11
N TRP A 466 27.63 -11.36 -9.60
CA TRP A 466 27.70 -12.80 -9.80
C TRP A 466 26.46 -13.36 -10.49
N SER A 467 25.28 -13.09 -9.96
CA SER A 467 24.00 -13.56 -10.49
C SER A 467 22.87 -12.62 -10.11
N TYR A 468 21.70 -12.84 -10.68
CA TYR A 468 20.48 -12.18 -10.21
C TYR A 468 19.31 -13.18 -10.20
N GLU A 469 18.38 -12.92 -9.30
CA GLU A 469 17.10 -13.61 -9.25
C GLU A 469 15.99 -12.56 -9.33
N ARG A 470 14.91 -12.87 -10.04
CA ARG A 470 13.80 -11.95 -10.25
C ARG A 470 12.49 -12.68 -10.06
N ALA A 471 11.57 -12.04 -9.34
CA ALA A 471 10.19 -12.49 -9.28
C ALA A 471 9.22 -11.33 -9.51
N ARG A 472 8.17 -11.60 -10.29
CA ARG A 472 7.17 -10.59 -10.67
C ARG A 472 5.85 -10.82 -9.96
N THR A 473 5.48 -9.91 -9.07
CA THR A 473 4.11 -9.81 -8.56
C THR A 473 3.25 -9.02 -9.55
N SER A 474 1.98 -8.76 -9.25
CA SER A 474 1.11 -8.08 -10.23
C SER A 474 1.57 -6.66 -10.57
N ASP A 475 2.08 -5.93 -9.58
CA ASP A 475 2.44 -4.51 -9.71
C ASP A 475 3.88 -4.20 -9.29
N ALA A 476 4.69 -5.21 -8.94
CA ALA A 476 6.06 -5.01 -8.47
C ALA A 476 7.01 -6.13 -8.91
N HIS A 477 8.31 -5.84 -8.92
CA HIS A 477 9.39 -6.80 -9.16
C HIS A 477 10.28 -6.91 -7.93
N ALA A 478 10.42 -8.12 -7.38
CA ALA A 478 11.40 -8.42 -6.36
C ALA A 478 12.71 -8.85 -7.02
N LEU A 479 13.80 -8.15 -6.71
CA LEU A 479 15.10 -8.31 -7.36
C LEU A 479 16.13 -8.71 -6.32
N ARG A 480 16.75 -9.87 -6.52
CA ARG A 480 17.88 -10.31 -5.70
C ARG A 480 19.13 -10.29 -6.55
N ILE A 481 19.81 -9.14 -6.56
CA ILE A 481 21.13 -9.01 -7.19
C ILE A 481 22.15 -9.65 -6.26
N VAL A 482 22.99 -10.55 -6.77
CA VAL A 482 23.96 -11.30 -5.97
C VAL A 482 25.36 -10.85 -6.32
N ALA A 483 26.12 -10.47 -5.31
CA ALA A 483 27.54 -10.14 -5.40
C ALA A 483 28.40 -11.22 -4.73
N GLU A 484 29.66 -11.31 -5.15
CA GLU A 484 30.69 -12.17 -4.55
C GLU A 484 31.97 -11.36 -4.32
N TRP A 485 32.74 -11.72 -3.30
CA TRP A 485 34.05 -11.13 -3.06
C TRP A 485 35.18 -12.08 -3.44
N TRP A 486 36.38 -11.53 -3.65
CA TRP A 486 37.56 -12.26 -4.09
C TRP A 486 38.80 -11.82 -3.30
N GLU A 487 39.65 -12.79 -2.95
CA GLU A 487 40.94 -12.55 -2.32
C GLU A 487 42.05 -12.48 -3.38
N SER A 488 42.93 -11.49 -3.23
CA SER A 488 44.13 -11.33 -4.07
C SER A 488 45.35 -11.90 -3.35
N GLU A 489 45.41 -13.21 -3.09
CA GLU A 489 46.63 -13.82 -2.54
C GLU A 489 47.62 -14.20 -3.67
N GLY A 490 48.73 -13.46 -3.75
CA GLY A 490 49.89 -13.87 -4.56
C GLY A 490 49.75 -13.70 -6.08
N GLY A 491 48.76 -12.93 -6.55
CA GLY A 491 48.51 -12.70 -7.99
C GLY A 491 47.58 -13.73 -8.64
N ASP A 492 47.21 -14.79 -7.92
CA ASP A 492 46.14 -15.72 -8.31
C ASP A 492 44.84 -15.30 -7.62
N GLU A 493 43.81 -14.98 -8.40
CA GLU A 493 42.47 -14.69 -7.88
C GLU A 493 41.85 -15.99 -7.33
N GLN A 494 41.82 -16.12 -6.01
CA GLN A 494 41.17 -17.27 -5.36
C GLN A 494 39.75 -16.90 -4.94
N ARG A 495 38.82 -17.81 -5.25
CA ARG A 495 37.49 -17.74 -4.64
C ARG A 495 37.63 -17.90 -3.13
N PRO A 496 36.70 -17.32 -2.36
CA PRO A 496 36.52 -17.69 -0.97
C PRO A 496 36.57 -19.22 -0.88
N ALA A 497 37.48 -19.76 -0.07
CA ALA A 497 37.40 -21.16 0.28
C ALA A 497 36.07 -21.31 1.02
N VAL A 498 35.01 -21.72 0.30
CA VAL A 498 33.72 -22.03 0.90
C VAL A 498 34.02 -23.17 1.85
N GLY A 499 34.23 -22.83 3.13
CA GLY A 499 34.58 -23.80 4.14
C GLY A 499 33.49 -24.85 4.10
N ARG A 500 33.81 -26.07 3.65
CA ARG A 500 32.89 -27.22 3.68
C ARG A 500 32.55 -27.65 5.13
N GLY A 501 32.76 -26.78 6.12
CA GLY A 501 32.73 -27.07 7.56
C GLY A 501 31.71 -26.28 8.38
N SER A 502 30.92 -25.37 7.82
CA SER A 502 29.81 -24.75 8.55
C SER A 502 28.51 -24.88 7.76
N GLY A 503 27.62 -25.73 8.26
CA GLY A 503 26.31 -25.94 7.68
C GLY A 503 25.60 -24.61 7.52
N ARG A 504 25.00 -24.39 6.34
CA ARG A 504 23.86 -23.51 6.20
C ARG A 504 22.92 -23.86 7.37
N PRO A 505 22.54 -22.93 8.27
CA PRO A 505 21.59 -23.26 9.30
C PRO A 505 20.31 -23.67 8.58
N GLN A 506 20.00 -24.97 8.61
CA GLN A 506 18.65 -25.43 8.33
C GLN A 506 17.76 -24.68 9.32
N ALA A 507 16.72 -24.02 8.84
CA ALA A 507 15.70 -23.46 9.70
C ALA A 507 15.23 -24.58 10.64
N THR A 508 15.59 -24.49 11.92
CA THR A 508 15.17 -25.46 12.93
C THR A 508 13.67 -25.31 13.10
N THR A 509 12.91 -26.25 12.55
CA THR A 509 11.52 -26.47 12.94
C THR A 509 11.51 -26.74 14.46
N PRO A 510 10.72 -26.02 15.26
CA PRO A 510 10.66 -26.28 16.69
C PRO A 510 10.12 -27.71 16.91
N GLN A 511 10.95 -28.59 17.48
CA GLN A 511 10.50 -29.88 17.97
C GLN A 511 9.52 -29.64 19.13
N ALA A 512 8.28 -30.11 18.95
CA ALA A 512 7.30 -30.15 20.03
C ALA A 512 7.87 -30.97 21.19
N ALA A 513 7.88 -30.38 22.39
CA ALA A 513 8.23 -31.08 23.61
C ALA A 513 7.25 -32.25 23.84
N PRO A 514 7.74 -33.44 24.26
CA PRO A 514 6.85 -34.52 24.65
C PRO A 514 6.11 -34.11 25.92
N THR A 515 4.78 -34.08 25.83
CA THR A 515 3.88 -34.04 26.98
C THR A 515 4.14 -35.26 27.86
N ALA A 516 4.49 -35.00 29.11
CA ALA A 516 4.43 -35.97 30.21
C ALA A 516 3.02 -36.03 30.80
#